data_AF-A0A7Z8DZB4-F1
#
_entry.id   AF-A0A7Z8DZB4-F1
#
_cell.length_a   1.000
_cell.length_b   1.000
_cell.length_c   1.000
_cell.angle_alpha   90.00
_cell.angle_beta   90.00
_cell.angle_gamma   90.00
#
_symmetry.space_group_name_H-M   'P 1'
#
loop_
_entity.id
_entity.type
_entity.pdbx_description
1 polymer ?
#
loop_
_entity_poly.entity_id
_entity_poly.type
_entity_poly.pdbx_seq_one_letter_code
_entity_poly.pdbx_strand_id
1 'polypeptide(L)'
;MKKVLKLFFLISALLLAFVPLAHSSENGTHMLITSQSAFDYQQTRERLIKAISDNGLVLFGEFDHAKAAHGAGLTMPPTTVLVFGNPRAGTPLMIAHPELALDLPFRVLISQRPDGQVNVSYHSAEELKRYGLDMDSVHVLKKLEQFVQKNIQP
;
A
#
# COMPACT_ATOMS: atom_id res chain seq x y z
N MET A 1 71.69 -26.40 20.50
CA MET A 1 71.47 -26.63 19.06
C MET A 1 70.60 -27.86 18.88
N LYS A 2 69.53 -27.76 18.07
CA LYS A 2 68.54 -28.81 17.73
C LYS A 2 67.57 -29.10 18.90
N LYS A 3 66.24 -28.97 18.83
CA LYS A 3 65.30 -29.05 17.70
C LYS A 3 64.11 -28.12 17.97
N VAL A 4 63.90 -27.16 17.06
CA VAL A 4 62.60 -26.51 16.83
C VAL A 4 61.75 -27.49 16.01
N LEU A 5 60.43 -27.33 16.05
CA LEU A 5 59.44 -27.89 15.12
C LEU A 5 58.72 -29.16 15.60
N LYS A 6 57.71 -28.95 16.44
CA LYS A 6 56.42 -29.66 16.43
C LYS A 6 55.45 -28.93 17.35
N LEU A 7 54.80 -27.88 16.82
CA LEU A 7 53.53 -27.41 17.37
C LEU A 7 52.67 -26.88 16.21
N PHE A 8 52.39 -27.76 15.26
CA PHE A 8 51.13 -27.73 14.54
C PHE A 8 50.08 -28.23 15.51
N PHE A 9 49.19 -27.34 15.96
CA PHE A 9 47.73 -27.54 16.06
C PHE A 9 47.13 -26.44 16.95
N LEU A 10 46.01 -25.87 16.47
CA LEU A 10 45.13 -24.91 17.15
C LEU A 10 45.63 -23.46 17.31
N ILE A 11 45.65 -22.70 16.21
CA ILE A 11 45.03 -21.36 16.18
C ILE A 11 44.39 -21.17 14.78
N SER A 12 43.31 -21.89 14.52
CA SER A 12 42.35 -21.52 13.47
C SER A 12 41.15 -20.95 14.20
N ALA A 13 41.21 -19.67 14.52
CA ALA A 13 40.11 -18.96 15.16
C ALA A 13 40.00 -17.56 14.54
N LEU A 14 38.87 -17.37 13.85
CA LEU A 14 38.19 -16.09 13.71
C LEU A 14 38.71 -15.13 12.62
N LEU A 15 38.68 -15.58 11.36
CA LEU A 15 38.23 -14.69 10.28
C LEU A 15 36.71 -14.56 10.38
N LEU A 16 36.23 -13.62 11.20
CA LEU A 16 34.90 -13.05 11.03
C LEU A 16 34.92 -12.27 9.72
N ALA A 17 34.54 -12.94 8.63
CA ALA A 17 34.18 -12.28 7.40
C ALA A 17 33.06 -11.30 7.74
N PHE A 18 33.38 -10.00 7.78
CA PHE A 18 32.41 -8.95 7.61
C PHE A 18 31.80 -9.17 6.22
N VAL A 19 30.71 -9.95 6.18
CA VAL A 19 29.83 -9.93 5.03
C VAL A 19 29.12 -8.59 5.15
N PRO A 20 29.38 -7.59 4.29
CA PRO A 20 28.46 -6.47 4.21
C PRO A 20 27.10 -7.08 3.89
N LEU A 21 26.17 -6.98 4.85
CA LEU A 21 24.77 -7.19 4.56
C LEU A 21 24.43 -6.09 3.56
N ALA A 22 24.58 -6.43 2.28
CA ALA A 22 23.99 -5.66 1.21
C ALA A 22 22.50 -5.66 1.55
N HIS A 23 22.05 -4.56 2.15
CA HIS A 23 20.66 -4.19 2.08
C HIS A 23 20.43 -4.02 0.59
N SER A 24 19.94 -5.07 -0.06
CA SER A 24 19.15 -4.91 -1.26
C SER A 24 18.02 -3.99 -0.84
N SER A 25 18.22 -2.69 -1.04
CA SER A 25 17.13 -1.79 -1.37
C SER A 25 16.51 -2.45 -2.58
N GLU A 26 15.48 -3.27 -2.37
CA GLU A 26 14.65 -3.71 -3.45
C GLU A 26 14.26 -2.43 -4.17
N ASN A 27 14.66 -2.35 -5.44
CA ASN A 27 14.10 -1.39 -6.37
C ASN A 27 12.67 -1.90 -6.68
N GLY A 28 11.86 -2.01 -5.63
CA GLY A 28 10.49 -2.47 -5.68
C GLY A 28 9.70 -1.35 -6.31
N THR A 29 9.23 -1.57 -7.53
CA THR A 29 8.10 -0.84 -8.11
C THR A 29 7.12 -0.58 -6.97
N HIS A 30 6.83 0.69 -6.64
CA HIS A 30 6.04 1.04 -5.45
C HIS A 30 4.66 0.37 -5.52
N MET A 31 4.56 -0.83 -4.94
CA MET A 31 3.35 -1.67 -4.97
C MET A 31 2.25 -1.02 -4.14
N LEU A 32 2.64 -0.35 -3.07
CA LEU A 32 1.79 0.46 -2.22
C LEU A 32 2.20 1.93 -2.34
N ILE A 33 1.26 2.78 -2.74
CA ILE A 33 1.41 4.23 -2.65
C ILE A 33 0.88 4.66 -1.28
N THR A 34 1.63 5.53 -0.60
CA THR A 34 1.21 6.16 0.66
C THR A 34 1.50 7.64 0.58
N SER A 35 0.49 8.45 0.87
CA SER A 35 0.59 9.90 0.83
C SER A 35 -0.02 10.50 2.09
N GLN A 36 0.63 11.51 2.64
CA GLN A 36 0.10 12.26 3.76
C GLN A 36 -1.02 13.17 3.27
N SER A 37 -2.17 13.16 3.95
CA SER A 37 -3.21 14.16 3.71
C SER A 37 -2.87 15.47 4.41
N ALA A 38 -3.22 16.59 3.76
CA ALA A 38 -3.14 17.92 4.36
C ALA A 38 -4.24 18.19 5.41
N PHE A 39 -5.16 17.24 5.62
CA PHE A 39 -6.32 17.38 6.49
C PHE A 39 -6.30 16.38 7.65
N ASP A 40 -7.12 16.63 8.67
CA ASP A 40 -7.35 15.65 9.72
C ASP A 40 -8.12 14.42 9.20
N TYR A 41 -8.27 13.41 10.05
CA TYR A 41 -8.85 12.13 9.65
C TYR A 41 -10.30 12.27 9.17
N GLN A 42 -11.11 13.03 9.90
CA GLN A 42 -12.52 13.20 9.59
C GLN A 42 -12.69 13.97 8.28
N GLN A 43 -11.95 15.07 8.13
CA GLN A 43 -11.94 15.88 6.91
C GLN A 43 -11.45 15.08 5.70
N THR A 44 -10.37 14.30 5.84
CA THR A 44 -9.84 13.45 4.75
C THR A 44 -10.90 12.46 4.27
N ARG A 45 -11.54 11.75 5.20
CA ARG A 45 -12.62 10.79 4.92
C ARG A 45 -13.80 11.47 4.23
N GLU A 46 -14.31 12.55 4.78
CA GLU A 46 -15.48 13.27 4.25
C GLU A 46 -15.20 13.87 2.87
N ARG A 47 -14.00 14.44 2.65
CA ARG A 47 -13.58 14.97 1.35
C ARG A 47 -13.53 13.88 0.28
N LEU A 48 -12.97 12.71 0.59
CA LEU A 48 -12.93 11.60 -0.35
C LEU A 48 -14.33 11.08 -0.67
N ILE A 49 -15.18 10.84 0.34
CA ILE A 49 -16.58 10.41 0.14
C ILE A 49 -17.35 11.43 -0.72
N LYS A 50 -17.21 12.73 -0.41
CA LYS A 50 -17.86 13.79 -1.17
C LYS A 50 -17.36 13.80 -2.62
N ALA A 51 -16.05 13.74 -2.83
CA ALA A 51 -15.47 13.74 -4.17
C ALA A 51 -15.92 12.51 -4.98
N ILE A 52 -16.07 11.34 -4.35
CA ILE A 52 -16.57 10.13 -5.00
C ILE A 52 -17.98 10.39 -5.53
N SER A 53 -18.86 10.92 -4.68
CA SER A 53 -20.23 11.28 -5.05
C SER A 53 -20.28 12.34 -6.16
N ASP A 54 -19.53 13.43 -6.01
CA ASP A 54 -19.54 14.57 -6.95
C ASP A 54 -19.05 14.18 -8.36
N ASN A 55 -18.23 13.13 -8.47
CA ASN A 55 -17.66 12.67 -9.75
C ASN A 55 -18.42 11.46 -10.33
N GLY A 56 -19.59 11.11 -9.79
CA GLY A 56 -20.41 10.00 -10.27
C GLY A 56 -19.75 8.63 -10.10
N LEU A 57 -18.82 8.51 -9.15
CA LEU A 57 -18.24 7.22 -8.74
C LEU A 57 -19.18 6.57 -7.73
N VAL A 58 -19.23 5.24 -7.75
CA VAL A 58 -20.03 4.45 -6.80
C VAL A 58 -19.17 4.17 -5.58
N LEU A 59 -19.63 4.57 -4.39
CA LEU A 59 -19.11 4.07 -3.12
C LEU A 59 -19.75 2.70 -2.86
N PHE A 60 -18.97 1.64 -3.03
CA PHE A 60 -19.41 0.27 -2.77
C PHE A 60 -19.41 -0.07 -1.30
N GLY A 61 -18.51 0.54 -0.53
CA GLY A 61 -18.44 0.31 0.90
C GLY A 61 -17.49 1.26 1.59
N GLU A 62 -17.79 1.46 2.86
CA GLU A 62 -16.93 2.09 3.83
C GLU A 62 -16.75 1.12 5.00
N PHE A 63 -15.50 0.76 5.27
CA PHE A 63 -15.14 -0.23 6.28
C PHE A 63 -14.37 0.45 7.39
N ASP A 64 -15.09 0.85 8.44
CA ASP A 64 -14.50 1.46 9.64
C ASP A 64 -13.94 0.37 10.57
N HIS A 65 -12.63 0.15 10.47
CA HIS A 65 -11.92 -0.85 11.27
C HIS A 65 -11.79 -0.42 12.73
N ALA A 66 -11.72 0.87 13.02
CA ALA A 66 -11.66 1.37 14.39
C ALA A 66 -12.97 1.08 15.13
N LYS A 67 -14.11 1.35 14.49
CA LYS A 67 -15.43 0.99 15.01
C LYS A 67 -15.59 -0.52 15.19
N ALA A 68 -15.14 -1.32 14.23
CA ALA A 68 -15.18 -2.78 14.34
C ALA A 68 -14.34 -3.29 15.52
N ALA A 69 -13.12 -2.76 15.70
CA ALA A 69 -12.25 -3.09 16.82
C ALA A 69 -12.91 -2.74 18.17
N HIS A 70 -13.49 -1.53 18.28
CA HIS A 70 -14.22 -1.13 19.49
C HIS A 70 -15.40 -2.05 19.81
N GLY A 71 -16.16 -2.47 18.79
CA GLY A 71 -17.24 -3.44 18.96
C GLY A 71 -16.77 -4.81 19.47
N ALA A 72 -15.50 -5.15 19.24
CA ALA A 72 -14.85 -6.37 19.73
C ALA A 72 -14.07 -6.18 21.05
N GLY A 73 -14.19 -5.02 21.71
CA GLY A 73 -13.45 -4.72 22.95
C GLY A 73 -11.96 -4.43 22.74
N LEU A 74 -11.55 -4.13 21.51
CA LEU A 74 -10.19 -3.74 21.15
C LEU A 74 -10.10 -2.22 20.94
N THR A 75 -8.88 -1.70 20.91
CA THR A 75 -8.60 -0.30 20.57
C THR A 75 -7.76 -0.26 19.29
N MET A 76 -8.14 0.65 18.37
CA MET A 76 -7.42 0.90 17.14
C MET A 76 -7.49 2.40 16.83
N PRO A 77 -6.40 3.04 16.37
CA PRO A 77 -6.46 4.41 15.87
C PRO A 77 -7.46 4.53 14.71
N PRO A 78 -8.01 5.73 14.43
CA PRO A 78 -8.91 5.95 13.31
C PRO A 78 -8.38 5.34 12.00
N THR A 79 -9.11 4.35 11.49
CA THR A 79 -8.70 3.55 10.33
C THR A 79 -9.94 3.13 9.55
N THR A 80 -10.03 3.57 8.30
CA THR A 80 -11.14 3.25 7.39
C THR A 80 -10.64 2.85 6.02
N VAL A 81 -11.27 1.85 5.40
CA VAL A 81 -11.11 1.57 3.98
C VAL A 81 -12.33 2.06 3.21
N LEU A 82 -12.11 2.91 2.22
CA LEU A 82 -13.12 3.27 1.23
C LEU A 82 -12.96 2.37 0.01
N VAL A 83 -14.06 1.81 -0.47
CA VAL A 83 -14.10 0.97 -1.66
C VAL A 83 -15.04 1.60 -2.67
N PHE A 84 -14.49 2.05 -3.81
CA PHE A 84 -15.24 2.81 -4.79
C PHE A 84 -14.75 2.59 -6.22
N GLY A 85 -15.55 3.00 -7.20
CA GLY A 85 -15.13 2.94 -8.59
C GLY A 85 -16.23 3.29 -9.59
N ASN A 86 -15.96 3.05 -10.87
CA ASN A 86 -16.91 3.24 -11.96
C ASN A 86 -17.18 1.88 -12.63
N PRO A 87 -18.36 1.27 -12.44
CA PRO A 87 -18.70 0.00 -13.08
C PRO A 87 -18.50 0.00 -14.61
N ARG A 88 -18.80 1.12 -15.29
CA ARG A 88 -18.64 1.22 -16.74
C ARG A 88 -17.18 1.14 -17.19
N ALA A 89 -16.24 1.58 -16.35
CA ALA A 89 -14.82 1.51 -16.65
C ALA A 89 -14.19 0.19 -16.13
N GLY A 90 -14.57 -0.26 -14.94
CA GLY A 90 -13.94 -1.41 -14.27
C GLY A 90 -14.46 -2.78 -14.72
N THR A 91 -15.76 -2.93 -14.99
CA THR A 91 -16.34 -4.23 -15.35
C THR A 91 -15.73 -4.83 -16.62
N PRO A 92 -15.50 -4.08 -17.72
CA PRO A 92 -14.80 -4.62 -18.89
C PRO A 92 -13.42 -5.19 -18.57
N LEU A 93 -12.67 -4.55 -17.65
CA LEU A 93 -11.36 -5.04 -17.22
C LEU A 93 -11.48 -6.37 -16.48
N MET A 94 -12.48 -6.52 -15.60
CA MET A 94 -12.72 -7.79 -14.89
C MET A 94 -13.24 -8.89 -15.82
N ILE A 95 -13.97 -8.55 -16.90
CA ILE A 95 -14.36 -9.55 -17.90
C ILE A 95 -13.13 -10.08 -18.65
N ALA A 96 -12.19 -9.20 -19.01
CA ALA A 96 -10.94 -9.58 -19.66
C ALA A 96 -9.96 -10.29 -18.72
N HIS A 97 -9.92 -9.87 -17.44
CA HIS A 97 -9.01 -10.36 -16.40
C HIS A 97 -9.80 -10.65 -15.11
N PRO A 98 -10.44 -11.82 -14.98
CA PRO A 98 -11.34 -12.12 -13.85
C PRO A 98 -10.72 -11.96 -12.46
N GLU A 99 -9.43 -12.32 -12.31
CA GLU A 99 -8.71 -12.22 -11.04
C GLU A 99 -8.55 -10.76 -10.54
N LEU A 100 -8.69 -9.78 -11.44
CA LEU A 100 -8.66 -8.37 -11.10
C LEU A 100 -9.81 -7.97 -10.14
N ALA A 101 -10.87 -8.79 -10.06
CA ALA A 101 -11.95 -8.61 -9.09
C ALA A 101 -11.53 -8.78 -7.62
N LEU A 102 -10.31 -9.28 -7.34
CA LEU A 102 -9.74 -9.28 -5.99
C LEU A 102 -9.27 -7.88 -5.55
N ASP A 103 -8.93 -7.02 -6.52
CA ASP A 103 -8.41 -5.67 -6.30
C ASP A 103 -9.38 -4.57 -6.75
N LEU A 104 -10.39 -4.90 -7.55
CA LEU A 104 -11.48 -4.00 -7.92
C LEU A 104 -12.78 -4.35 -7.19
N PRO A 105 -13.60 -3.36 -6.79
CA PRO A 105 -13.41 -1.92 -6.95
C PRO A 105 -12.22 -1.35 -6.15
N PHE A 106 -11.75 -0.16 -6.53
CA PHE A 106 -10.54 0.45 -6.00
C PHE A 106 -10.64 0.71 -4.50
N ARG A 107 -9.59 0.37 -3.76
CA ARG A 107 -9.56 0.39 -2.28
C ARG A 107 -8.56 1.43 -1.81
N VAL A 108 -9.01 2.31 -0.92
CA VAL A 108 -8.20 3.36 -0.33
C VAL A 108 -8.26 3.26 1.18
N LEU A 109 -7.11 3.03 1.81
CA LEU A 109 -6.94 3.05 3.26
C LEU A 109 -6.70 4.49 3.72
N ILE A 110 -7.46 4.93 4.71
CA ILE A 110 -7.24 6.18 5.46
C ILE A 110 -6.89 5.75 6.88
N SER A 111 -5.68 6.08 7.35
CA SER A 111 -5.22 5.71 8.68
C SER A 111 -4.58 6.89 9.39
N GLN A 112 -4.90 7.06 10.68
CA GLN A 112 -4.25 8.05 11.52
C GLN A 112 -3.06 7.42 12.27
N ARG A 113 -1.92 8.10 12.20
CA ARG A 113 -0.69 7.74 12.90
C ARG A 113 -0.71 8.23 14.35
N PRO A 114 0.17 7.69 15.22
CA PRO A 114 0.23 8.11 16.63
C PRO A 114 0.54 9.61 16.85
N ASP A 115 1.17 10.27 15.89
CA ASP A 115 1.47 11.70 15.91
C ASP A 115 0.32 12.57 15.36
N GLY A 116 -0.84 11.96 15.07
CA GLY A 116 -2.03 12.62 14.54
C GLY A 116 -2.05 12.78 13.02
N GLN A 117 -0.93 12.50 12.32
CA GLN A 117 -0.87 12.60 10.86
C GLN A 117 -1.77 11.57 10.19
N VAL A 118 -2.38 11.93 9.07
CA VAL A 118 -3.25 11.04 8.29
C VAL A 118 -2.53 10.57 7.04
N ASN A 119 -2.41 9.25 6.91
CA ASN A 119 -1.92 8.61 5.71
C ASN A 119 -3.08 8.07 4.89
N VAL A 120 -2.99 8.26 3.57
CA VAL A 120 -3.87 7.67 2.58
C VAL A 120 -3.05 6.73 1.71
N SER A 121 -3.42 5.45 1.70
CA SER A 121 -2.65 4.39 1.06
C SER A 121 -3.51 3.52 0.14
N TYR A 122 -2.93 3.03 -0.94
CA TYR A 122 -3.60 2.15 -1.91
C TYR A 122 -2.57 1.40 -2.76
N HIS A 123 -2.97 0.26 -3.33
CA HIS A 123 -2.14 -0.45 -4.31
C HIS A 123 -2.06 0.35 -5.61
N SER A 124 -0.86 0.44 -6.18
CA SER A 124 -0.68 1.18 -7.43
C SER A 124 -1.31 0.44 -8.62
N ALA A 125 -1.80 1.19 -9.60
CA ALA A 125 -2.24 0.68 -10.89
C ALA A 125 -1.12 -0.10 -11.61
N GLU A 126 0.14 0.25 -11.33
CA GLU A 126 1.31 -0.48 -11.84
C GLU A 126 1.42 -1.88 -11.23
N GLU A 127 1.10 -2.04 -9.94
CA GLU A 127 1.08 -3.32 -9.25
C GLU A 127 0.02 -4.28 -9.84
N LEU A 128 -1.10 -3.74 -10.30
CA LEU A 128 -2.16 -4.52 -10.96
C LEU A 128 -1.76 -5.07 -12.34
N LYS A 129 -0.61 -4.68 -12.91
CA LYS A 129 -0.06 -5.33 -14.11
C LYS A 129 0.21 -6.82 -13.91
N ARG A 130 0.33 -7.30 -12.66
CA ARG A 130 0.45 -8.73 -12.35
C ARG A 130 -0.70 -9.57 -12.92
N TYR A 131 -1.86 -8.96 -13.19
CA TYR A 131 -3.02 -9.60 -13.81
C TYR A 131 -2.98 -9.65 -15.34
N GLY A 132 -1.88 -9.20 -15.96
CA GLY A 132 -1.70 -9.18 -17.42
C GLY A 132 -2.35 -7.98 -18.11
N LEU A 133 -2.52 -6.86 -17.40
CA LEU A 133 -3.13 -5.63 -17.94
C LEU A 133 -2.23 -4.97 -18.99
N ASP A 134 -2.86 -4.49 -20.06
CA ASP A 134 -2.20 -3.62 -21.03
C ASP A 134 -2.00 -2.19 -20.50
N MET A 135 -1.25 -1.38 -21.25
CA MET A 135 -0.93 0.00 -20.85
C MET A 135 -2.17 0.90 -20.76
N ASP A 136 -3.19 0.66 -21.60
CA ASP A 136 -4.41 1.45 -21.62
C ASP A 136 -5.26 1.17 -20.36
N SER A 137 -5.38 -0.09 -19.97
CA SER A 137 -6.04 -0.53 -18.74
C SER A 137 -5.37 0.05 -17.50
N VAL A 138 -4.03 0.04 -17.45
CA VAL A 138 -3.26 0.67 -16.38
C VAL A 138 -3.50 2.18 -16.36
N HIS A 139 -3.55 2.84 -17.51
CA HIS A 139 -3.83 4.27 -17.59
C HIS A 139 -5.23 4.61 -17.08
N VAL A 140 -6.24 3.78 -17.33
CA VAL A 140 -7.58 3.92 -16.75
C VAL A 140 -7.53 3.88 -15.23
N LEU A 141 -6.78 2.93 -14.65
CA LEU A 141 -6.66 2.77 -13.20
C LEU A 141 -5.88 3.93 -12.55
N LYS A 142 -4.84 4.45 -13.20
CA LYS A 142 -4.07 5.62 -12.73
C LYS A 142 -4.93 6.87 -12.51
N LYS A 143 -6.07 7.00 -13.21
CA LYS A 143 -7.01 8.12 -12.97
C LYS A 143 -7.59 8.11 -11.56
N LEU A 144 -7.79 6.92 -10.96
CA LEU A 144 -8.27 6.79 -9.58
C LEU A 144 -7.19 7.17 -8.56
N GLU A 145 -5.92 6.86 -8.84
CA GLU A 145 -4.80 7.33 -8.02
C GLU A 145 -4.73 8.85 -8.02
N GLN A 146 -4.75 9.47 -9.20
CA GLN A 146 -4.73 10.93 -9.37
C GLN A 146 -5.92 11.59 -8.68
N PHE A 147 -7.10 10.97 -8.78
CA PHE A 147 -8.30 11.40 -8.08
C PHE A 147 -8.09 11.41 -6.57
N VAL A 148 -7.53 10.36 -5.97
CA VAL A 148 -7.22 10.35 -4.53
C VAL A 148 -6.25 11.46 -4.17
N GLN A 149 -5.12 11.55 -4.88
CA GLN A 149 -4.08 12.55 -4.61
C GLN A 149 -4.62 13.98 -4.64
N LYS A 150 -5.46 14.30 -5.63
CA LYS A 150 -6.09 15.63 -5.74
C LYS A 150 -6.97 15.96 -4.54
N ASN A 151 -7.69 14.99 -3.99
CA ASN A 151 -8.72 15.25 -2.96
C ASN A 151 -8.18 15.23 -1.52
N ILE A 152 -6.95 14.76 -1.31
CA ILE A 152 -6.27 14.74 -0.01
C ILE A 152 -5.32 15.94 0.21
N GLN A 153 -5.21 16.80 -0.81
CA GLN A 153 -4.45 18.06 -0.81
C GLN A 153 -5.41 19.28 -0.85
N PRO A 154 -4.92 20.49 -0.54
CA PRO A 154 -5.69 21.74 -0.58
C PRO A 154 -6.38 22.00 -1.92
#